data_AF-A0A7Y5E8D3-F1
#
_entry.id   AF-A0A7Y5E8D3-F1
#
_cell.length_a   1.000
_cell.length_b   1.000
_cell.length_c   1.000
_cell.angle_alpha   90.00
_cell.angle_beta   90.00
_cell.angle_gamma   90.00
#
_symmetry.space_group_name_H-M   'P 1'
#
loop_
_entity.id
_entity.type
_entity.pdbx_description
1 polymer ?
#
loop_
_entity_poly.entity_id
_entity_poly.type
_entity_poly.pdbx_seq_one_letter_code
_entity_poly.pdbx_strand_id
1 'polypeptide(L)'
;MKLVVTLISFASILNSSPIHVGVNWAIFLILLILVILGAAISYSILLHQIKRKEKQVTDQTERRVVAEKEKMEAEMEKIRLQNALNEEEMIQMQLQIQLKEQDLIYKSLLITDLQQLNKSVNDKLGMFQYKFPRKKDQEEYSHKLSELIRDASRDPIRDFELLFTQLHGGFYEKLLTINPELSRNELQLCAFLRLNLSSKDIARLTNLSLSSVEITRHHIRRKLNLDPKISLTSHLISI
;
A
#
# COMPACT_ATOMS: atom_id res chain seq x y z
N MET A 1 -92.97 13.96 -52.31
CA MET A 1 -93.18 14.18 -53.76
C MET A 1 -92.66 15.54 -54.28
N LYS A 2 -92.58 16.62 -53.47
CA LYS A 2 -92.01 17.92 -53.89
C LYS A 2 -90.48 18.07 -53.77
N LEU A 3 -89.80 17.20 -53.02
CA LEU A 3 -88.32 17.20 -52.86
C LEU A 3 -87.57 16.40 -53.94
N VAL A 4 -88.24 15.48 -54.62
CA VAL A 4 -87.63 14.66 -55.68
C VAL A 4 -87.60 15.41 -57.02
N VAL A 5 -88.62 16.23 -57.30
CA VAL A 5 -88.70 17.04 -58.53
C VAL A 5 -87.70 18.21 -58.53
N THR A 6 -87.36 18.76 -57.35
CA THR A 6 -86.32 19.78 -57.22
C THR A 6 -84.91 19.23 -57.39
N LEU A 7 -84.64 17.98 -56.98
CA LEU A 7 -83.36 17.32 -57.25
C LEU A 7 -83.18 16.98 -58.74
N ILE A 8 -84.25 16.61 -59.45
CA ILE A 8 -84.19 16.31 -60.89
C ILE A 8 -84.12 17.61 -61.73
N SER A 9 -84.75 18.69 -61.28
CA SER A 9 -84.67 20.00 -61.97
C SER A 9 -83.33 20.72 -61.75
N PHE A 10 -82.59 20.40 -60.69
CA PHE A 10 -81.22 20.89 -60.51
C PHE A 10 -80.22 20.10 -61.38
N ALA A 11 -80.51 18.82 -61.65
CA ALA A 11 -79.70 17.97 -62.54
C ALA A 11 -79.79 18.38 -64.02
N SER A 12 -80.91 18.97 -64.47
CA SER A 12 -81.09 19.41 -65.86
C SER A 12 -80.46 20.77 -66.19
N ILE A 13 -80.16 21.61 -65.18
CA ILE A 13 -79.46 22.90 -65.37
C ILE A 13 -77.93 22.73 -65.33
N LEU A 14 -77.42 21.61 -64.79
CA LEU A 14 -76.01 21.21 -64.94
C LEU A 14 -75.68 20.50 -66.26
N ASN A 15 -76.66 20.31 -67.16
CA ASN A 15 -76.42 19.87 -68.54
C ASN A 15 -76.24 21.07 -69.47
N SER A 16 -75.43 22.03 -69.03
CA SER A 16 -75.12 23.26 -69.73
C SER A 16 -73.75 23.14 -70.40
N SER A 17 -73.75 22.95 -71.72
CA SER A 17 -72.59 22.96 -72.63
C SER A 17 -71.45 21.97 -72.31
N PRO A 18 -70.88 21.27 -73.30
CA PRO A 18 -69.75 20.34 -73.10
C PRO A 18 -68.49 20.98 -72.49
N ILE A 19 -68.45 22.31 -72.36
CA ILE A 19 -67.35 23.08 -71.80
C ILE A 19 -67.34 23.04 -70.26
N HIS A 20 -68.51 23.06 -69.58
CA HIS A 20 -68.56 23.14 -68.11
C HIS A 20 -68.20 21.83 -67.39
N VAL A 21 -68.50 20.67 -67.98
CA VAL A 21 -68.15 19.36 -67.39
C VAL A 21 -66.64 19.16 -67.38
N GLY A 22 -65.94 19.53 -68.46
CA GLY A 22 -64.47 19.45 -68.54
C GLY A 22 -63.77 20.35 -67.53
N VAL A 23 -64.30 21.55 -67.27
CA VAL A 23 -63.77 22.49 -66.28
C VAL A 23 -63.85 21.92 -64.85
N ASN A 24 -64.92 21.20 -64.50
CA ASN A 24 -65.06 20.60 -63.17
C ASN A 24 -64.02 19.50 -62.91
N TRP A 25 -63.76 18.62 -63.87
CA TRP A 25 -62.73 17.57 -63.74
C TRP A 25 -61.32 18.16 -63.59
N ALA A 26 -61.02 19.26 -64.29
CA ALA A 26 -59.75 19.97 -64.13
C ALA A 26 -59.55 20.51 -62.71
N ILE A 27 -60.60 21.07 -62.10
CA ILE A 27 -60.57 21.57 -60.71
C ILE A 27 -60.33 20.42 -59.72
N PHE A 28 -60.99 19.27 -59.88
CA PHE A 28 -60.77 18.10 -59.03
C PHE A 28 -59.34 17.57 -59.13
N LEU A 29 -58.75 17.53 -60.34
CA LEU A 29 -57.36 17.12 -60.53
C LEU A 29 -56.38 18.09 -59.87
N ILE A 30 -56.61 19.40 -59.97
CA ILE A 30 -55.80 20.41 -59.30
C ILE A 30 -55.88 20.25 -57.77
N LEU A 31 -57.07 20.05 -57.21
CA LEU A 31 -57.24 19.82 -55.78
C LEU A 31 -56.55 18.53 -55.32
N LEU A 32 -56.66 17.45 -56.09
CA LEU A 32 -55.96 16.19 -55.82
C LEU A 32 -54.44 16.39 -55.83
N ILE A 33 -53.91 17.09 -56.82
CA ILE A 33 -52.48 17.43 -56.91
C ILE A 33 -52.05 18.26 -55.70
N LEU A 34 -52.83 19.27 -55.30
CA LEU A 34 -52.53 20.09 -54.13
C LEU A 34 -52.52 19.27 -52.83
N VAL A 35 -53.44 18.32 -52.67
CA VAL A 35 -53.47 17.39 -51.52
C VAL A 35 -52.24 16.48 -51.53
N ILE A 36 -51.87 15.93 -52.69
CA ILE A 36 -50.67 15.08 -52.83
C ILE A 36 -49.41 15.89 -52.53
N LEU A 37 -49.31 17.12 -53.06
CA LEU A 37 -48.19 18.02 -52.77
C LEU A 37 -48.13 18.38 -51.29
N GLY A 38 -49.27 18.70 -50.67
CA GLY A 38 -49.37 18.96 -49.24
C GLY A 38 -48.93 17.76 -48.39
N ALA A 39 -49.34 16.55 -48.77
CA ALA A 39 -48.92 15.31 -48.13
C ALA A 39 -47.42 15.02 -48.31
N ALA A 40 -46.87 15.28 -49.51
CA ALA A 40 -45.44 15.12 -49.77
C ALA A 40 -44.60 16.12 -48.96
N ILE A 41 -45.05 17.38 -48.87
CA ILE A 41 -44.40 18.42 -48.07
C ILE A 41 -44.47 18.08 -46.58
N SER A 42 -45.64 17.66 -46.07
CA SER A 42 -45.80 17.30 -44.65
C SER A 42 -44.95 16.08 -44.27
N TYR A 43 -44.87 15.07 -45.15
CA TYR A 43 -44.01 13.91 -44.98
C TYR A 43 -42.52 14.28 -44.97
N SER A 44 -42.08 15.15 -45.89
CA SER A 44 -40.71 15.67 -45.93
C SER A 44 -40.32 16.41 -44.64
N ILE A 45 -41.21 17.26 -44.12
CA ILE A 45 -41.02 17.96 -42.84
C ILE A 45 -40.89 16.96 -41.68
N LEU A 46 -41.75 15.93 -41.63
CA LEU A 46 -41.73 14.92 -40.57
C LEU A 46 -40.43 14.10 -40.58
N LEU A 47 -39.97 13.66 -41.76
CA LEU A 47 -38.68 12.97 -41.88
C LEU A 47 -37.50 13.86 -41.46
N HIS A 48 -37.54 15.15 -41.82
CA HIS A 48 -36.50 16.09 -41.41
C HIS A 48 -36.48 16.32 -39.89
N GLN A 49 -37.66 16.36 -39.25
CA GLN A 49 -37.76 16.45 -37.80
C GLN A 49 -37.23 15.20 -37.10
N ILE A 50 -37.53 14.01 -37.61
CA ILE A 50 -37.01 12.73 -37.06
C ILE A 50 -35.48 12.72 -37.15
N LYS A 51 -34.91 13.01 -38.32
CA LYS A 51 -33.44 13.06 -38.49
C LYS A 51 -32.77 14.09 -37.59
N ARG A 52 -33.41 15.25 -37.37
CA ARG A 52 -32.90 16.27 -36.44
C ARG A 52 -32.92 15.79 -34.99
N LYS A 53 -34.00 15.12 -34.56
CA LYS A 53 -34.11 14.55 -33.21
C LYS A 53 -33.10 13.44 -32.99
N GLU A 54 -32.92 12.53 -33.95
CA GLU A 54 -31.89 11.47 -33.89
C GLU A 54 -30.50 12.08 -33.72
N LYS A 55 -30.12 13.05 -34.57
CA LYS A 55 -28.82 13.71 -34.47
C LYS A 55 -28.59 14.40 -33.12
N GLN A 56 -29.63 15.04 -32.56
CA GLN A 56 -29.54 15.66 -31.23
C GLN A 56 -29.36 14.63 -30.12
N VAL A 57 -30.07 13.51 -30.17
CA VAL A 57 -29.92 12.42 -29.21
C VAL A 57 -28.53 11.79 -29.33
N THR A 58 -28.02 11.61 -30.55
CA THR A 58 -26.66 11.10 -30.79
C THR A 58 -25.59 12.05 -30.23
N ASP A 59 -25.64 13.35 -30.56
CA ASP A 59 -24.68 14.34 -30.03
C ASP A 59 -24.74 14.44 -28.50
N GLN A 60 -25.93 14.38 -27.90
CA GLN A 60 -26.07 14.33 -26.44
C GLN A 60 -25.48 13.05 -25.84
N THR A 61 -25.67 11.90 -26.48
CA THR A 61 -25.12 10.62 -26.02
C THR A 61 -23.59 10.63 -26.12
N GLU A 62 -23.04 11.10 -27.24
CA GLU A 62 -21.59 11.24 -27.45
C GLU A 62 -20.97 12.15 -26.39
N ARG A 63 -21.56 13.33 -26.13
CA ARG A 63 -21.09 14.24 -25.08
C ARG A 63 -21.13 13.61 -23.69
N ARG A 64 -22.16 12.81 -23.38
CA ARG A 64 -22.24 12.09 -22.10
C ARG A 64 -21.14 11.05 -21.97
N VAL A 65 -20.88 10.27 -23.02
CA VAL A 65 -19.82 9.26 -23.05
C VAL A 65 -18.45 9.92 -22.89
N VAL A 66 -18.19 11.04 -23.58
CA VAL A 66 -16.95 11.81 -23.43
C VAL A 66 -16.80 12.32 -21.99
N ALA A 67 -17.83 12.94 -21.42
CA ALA A 67 -17.79 13.43 -20.04
C ALA A 67 -17.62 12.32 -19.00
N GLU A 68 -18.21 11.14 -19.23
CA GLU A 68 -18.02 9.96 -18.37
C GLU A 68 -16.60 9.42 -18.47
N LYS A 69 -16.04 9.38 -19.68
CA LYS A 69 -14.66 8.98 -19.91
C LYS A 69 -13.67 9.93 -19.24
N GLU A 70 -13.85 11.24 -19.38
CA GLU A 70 -13.01 12.25 -18.71
C GLU A 70 -13.07 12.13 -17.18
N LYS A 71 -14.27 11.88 -16.62
CA LYS A 71 -14.41 11.62 -15.18
C LYS A 71 -13.68 10.36 -14.75
N MET A 72 -13.83 9.27 -15.50
CA MET A 72 -13.14 8.02 -15.22
C MET A 72 -11.63 8.18 -15.32
N GLU A 73 -11.12 8.92 -16.31
CA GLU A 73 -9.69 9.23 -16.43
C GLU A 73 -9.18 10.03 -15.23
N ALA A 74 -9.92 11.06 -14.79
CA ALA A 74 -9.58 11.84 -13.60
C ALA A 74 -9.61 11.01 -12.30
N GLU A 75 -10.59 10.11 -12.15
CA GLU A 75 -10.66 9.18 -11.02
C GLU A 75 -9.48 8.20 -11.02
N MET A 76 -9.13 7.65 -12.18
CA MET A 76 -7.96 6.78 -12.34
C MET A 76 -6.65 7.50 -12.02
N GLU A 77 -6.51 8.76 -12.44
CA GLU A 77 -5.36 9.59 -12.09
C GLU A 77 -5.26 9.82 -10.58
N LYS A 78 -6.39 10.13 -9.93
CA LYS A 78 -6.45 10.29 -8.46
C LYS A 78 -6.04 9.01 -7.73
N ILE A 79 -6.50 7.84 -8.19
CA ILE A 79 -6.11 6.55 -7.61
C ILE A 79 -4.61 6.31 -7.80
N ARG A 80 -4.06 6.60 -8.99
CA ARG A 80 -2.62 6.46 -9.25
C ARG A 80 -1.79 7.34 -8.33
N LEU A 81 -2.18 8.61 -8.18
CA LEU A 81 -1.49 9.53 -7.28
C LEU A 81 -1.56 9.08 -5.82
N GLN A 82 -2.74 8.62 -5.38
CA GLN A 82 -2.89 8.10 -4.02
C GLN A 82 -2.01 6.88 -3.77
N ASN A 83 -1.93 5.96 -4.73
CA ASN A 83 -1.07 4.78 -4.61
C ASN A 83 0.41 5.17 -4.56
N ALA A 84 0.84 6.15 -5.37
CA ALA A 84 2.21 6.66 -5.34
C ALA A 84 2.54 7.34 -3.99
N LEU A 85 1.62 8.12 -3.42
CA LEU A 85 1.78 8.72 -2.09
C LEU A 85 1.89 7.64 -1.00
N ASN A 86 1.02 6.64 -1.03
CA ASN A 86 1.08 5.53 -0.07
C ASN A 86 2.40 4.75 -0.19
N GLU A 87 2.93 4.57 -1.40
CA GLU A 87 4.23 3.93 -1.63
C GLU A 87 5.38 4.77 -1.06
N GLU A 88 5.36 6.09 -1.28
CA GLU A 88 6.34 7.00 -0.69
C GLU A 88 6.30 6.98 0.84
N GLU A 89 5.11 7.04 1.45
CA GLU A 89 4.94 6.94 2.90
C GLU A 89 5.50 5.63 3.46
N MET A 90 5.26 4.51 2.76
CA MET A 90 5.81 3.20 3.13
C MET A 90 7.34 3.18 3.08
N ILE A 91 7.95 3.76 2.03
CA ILE A 91 9.41 3.87 1.90
C ILE A 91 9.98 4.73 3.03
N GLN A 92 9.35 5.87 3.34
CA GLN A 92 9.77 6.74 4.45
C GLN A 92 9.69 6.03 5.80
N MET A 93 8.60 5.28 6.05
CA MET A 93 8.46 4.52 7.28
C MET A 93 9.53 3.42 7.40
N GLN A 94 9.84 2.71 6.30
CA GLN A 94 10.90 1.71 6.27
C GLN A 94 12.27 2.32 6.55
N LEU A 95 12.57 3.48 5.96
CA LEU A 95 13.82 4.20 6.22
C LEU A 95 13.94 4.62 7.69
N GLN A 96 12.85 5.10 8.30
CA GLN A 96 12.86 5.44 9.73
C GLN A 96 13.12 4.22 10.62
N ILE A 97 12.57 3.06 10.28
CA ILE A 97 12.84 1.81 11.00
C ILE A 97 14.33 1.46 10.88
N GLN A 98 14.89 1.50 9.67
CA GLN A 98 16.32 1.21 9.43
C GLN A 98 17.25 2.17 10.21
N LEU A 99 16.93 3.46 10.24
CA LEU A 99 17.71 4.45 11.01
C LEU A 99 17.66 4.15 12.51
N LYS A 100 16.49 3.75 13.04
CA LYS A 100 16.35 3.37 14.45
C LYS A 100 17.09 2.07 14.77
N GLU A 101 17.07 1.09 13.87
CA GLU A 101 17.87 -0.14 14.00
C GLU A 101 19.37 0.18 14.04
N GLN A 102 19.85 1.08 13.17
CA GLN A 102 21.25 1.49 13.17
C GLN A 102 21.65 2.22 14.46
N ASP A 103 20.80 3.12 14.95
CA ASP A 103 21.01 3.82 16.23
C ASP A 103 21.05 2.82 17.41
N LEU A 104 20.18 1.81 17.40
CA LEU A 104 20.19 0.73 18.39
C LEU A 104 21.52 -0.04 18.38
N ILE A 105 22.00 -0.44 17.20
CA ILE A 105 23.27 -1.14 17.04
C ILE A 105 24.42 -0.30 17.58
N TYR A 106 24.48 0.97 17.20
CA TYR A 106 25.52 1.89 17.64
C TYR A 106 25.52 2.05 19.16
N LYS A 107 24.34 2.26 19.77
CA LYS A 107 24.20 2.37 21.23
C LYS A 107 24.58 1.08 21.95
N SER A 108 24.17 -0.07 21.43
CA SER A 108 24.52 -1.38 22.00
C SER A 108 26.04 -1.59 22.00
N LEU A 109 26.71 -1.27 20.88
CA LEU A 109 28.16 -1.37 20.76
C LEU A 109 28.88 -0.41 21.73
N LEU A 110 28.43 0.85 21.82
CA LEU A 110 28.99 1.83 22.74
C LEU A 110 28.87 1.38 24.21
N ILE A 111 27.71 0.86 24.61
CA ILE A 111 27.50 0.35 25.97
C ILE A 111 28.42 -0.84 26.24
N THR A 112 28.57 -1.76 25.29
CA THR A 112 29.50 -2.88 25.40
C THR A 112 30.95 -2.41 25.56
N ASP A 113 31.41 -1.45 24.76
CA ASP A 113 32.77 -0.92 24.84
C ASP A 113 33.03 -0.27 26.21
N LEU A 114 32.06 0.52 26.71
CA LEU A 114 32.13 1.10 28.04
C LEU A 114 32.21 0.02 29.13
N GLN A 115 31.53 -1.11 28.96
CA GLN A 115 31.62 -2.21 29.91
C GLN A 115 32.93 -2.97 29.85
N GLN A 116 33.49 -3.18 28.66
CA GLN A 116 34.81 -3.77 28.52
C GLN A 116 35.86 -2.87 29.18
N LEU A 117 35.74 -1.54 29.03
CA LEU A 117 36.56 -0.57 29.74
C LEU A 117 36.37 -0.68 31.26
N ASN A 118 35.14 -0.69 31.76
CA ASN A 118 34.86 -0.85 33.19
C ASN A 118 35.44 -2.15 33.75
N LYS A 119 35.28 -3.26 33.02
CA LYS A 119 35.85 -4.55 33.38
C LYS A 119 37.38 -4.49 33.40
N SER A 120 38.01 -3.91 32.37
CA SER A 120 39.47 -3.75 32.32
C SER A 120 40.00 -2.87 33.46
N VAL A 121 39.29 -1.79 33.79
CA VAL A 121 39.59 -0.93 34.94
C VAL A 121 39.46 -1.72 36.23
N ASN A 122 38.39 -2.48 36.41
CA ASN A 122 38.17 -3.31 37.59
C ASN A 122 39.21 -4.42 37.72
N ASP A 123 39.59 -5.09 36.63
CA ASP A 123 40.63 -6.13 36.64
C ASP A 123 41.98 -5.52 37.05
N LYS A 124 42.34 -4.36 36.47
CA LYS A 124 43.59 -3.64 36.81
C LYS A 124 43.59 -3.09 38.24
N LEU A 125 42.48 -2.54 38.71
CA LEU A 125 42.35 -2.05 40.09
C LEU A 125 42.29 -3.19 41.11
N GLY A 126 41.63 -4.30 40.79
CA GLY A 126 41.57 -5.49 41.65
C GLY A 126 42.93 -6.17 41.79
N MET A 127 43.82 -6.04 40.79
CA MET A 127 45.21 -6.47 40.89
C MET A 127 46.04 -5.60 41.85
N PHE A 128 45.62 -4.36 42.12
CA PHE A 128 46.26 -3.49 43.11
C PHE A 128 45.89 -3.92 44.53
N GLN A 129 46.64 -4.89 45.08
CA GLN A 129 46.55 -5.25 46.50
C GLN A 129 47.39 -4.30 47.36
N TYR A 130 46.98 -3.02 47.44
CA TYR A 130 47.57 -2.13 48.42
C TYR A 130 47.19 -2.61 49.84
N LYS A 131 48.20 -2.86 50.67
CA LYS A 131 48.00 -3.27 52.07
C LYS A 131 47.99 -2.05 52.96
N PHE A 132 46.84 -1.75 53.54
CA PHE A 132 46.71 -0.69 54.52
C PHE A 132 47.24 -1.15 55.89
N PRO A 133 47.90 -0.26 56.67
CA PRO A 133 48.41 -0.60 58.00
C PRO A 133 47.31 -0.96 59.01
N ARG A 134 46.11 -0.36 58.86
CA ARG A 134 44.95 -0.63 59.72
C ARG A 134 43.97 -1.54 58.98
N LYS A 135 43.50 -2.60 59.64
CA LYS A 135 42.48 -3.51 59.10
C LYS A 135 41.20 -2.77 58.68
N LYS A 136 40.75 -1.80 59.47
CA LYS A 136 39.54 -1.02 59.18
C LYS A 136 39.64 -0.29 57.83
N ASP A 137 40.80 0.29 57.53
CA ASP A 137 41.03 1.00 56.27
C ASP A 137 41.06 0.03 55.07
N GLN A 138 41.60 -1.19 55.27
CA GLN A 138 41.58 -2.27 54.26
C GLN A 138 40.14 -2.74 53.97
N GLU A 139 39.32 -2.88 55.00
CA GLU A 139 37.91 -3.28 54.87
C GLU A 139 37.09 -2.19 54.18
N GLU A 140 37.30 -0.93 54.54
CA GLU A 140 36.63 0.23 53.90
C GLU A 140 37.03 0.36 52.41
N TYR A 141 38.31 0.17 52.07
CA TYR A 141 38.78 0.13 50.69
C TYR A 141 38.12 -1.00 49.90
N SER A 142 38.14 -2.21 50.45
CA SER A 142 37.54 -3.39 49.80
C SER A 142 36.03 -3.20 49.58
N HIS A 143 35.33 -2.62 50.55
CA HIS A 143 33.91 -2.32 50.45
C HIS A 143 33.64 -1.30 49.34
N LYS A 144 34.32 -0.15 49.34
CA LYS A 144 34.15 0.89 48.29
C LYS A 144 34.50 0.37 46.90
N LEU A 145 35.55 -0.45 46.76
CA LEU A 145 35.91 -1.07 45.50
C LEU A 145 34.82 -2.04 45.03
N SER A 146 34.26 -2.85 45.93
CA SER A 146 33.15 -3.76 45.60
C SER A 146 31.87 -3.03 45.20
N GLU A 147 31.59 -1.88 45.83
CA GLU A 147 30.48 -1.00 45.50
C GLU A 147 30.64 -0.37 44.12
N LEU A 148 31.82 0.16 43.79
CA LEU A 148 32.14 0.68 42.46
C LEU A 148 32.03 -0.40 41.36
N ILE A 149 32.50 -1.62 41.64
CA ILE A 149 32.38 -2.75 40.71
C ILE A 149 30.90 -3.07 40.45
N ARG A 150 30.07 -3.07 41.50
CA ARG A 150 28.64 -3.34 41.40
C ARG A 150 27.92 -2.26 40.59
N ASP A 151 28.22 -0.98 40.84
CA ASP A 151 27.55 0.15 40.19
C ASP A 151 27.93 0.28 38.70
N ALA A 152 29.13 -0.17 38.34
CA ALA A 152 29.60 -0.22 36.95
C ALA A 152 28.97 -1.37 36.11
N SER A 153 28.25 -2.29 36.77
CA SER A 153 27.71 -3.50 36.14
C SER A 153 26.26 -3.30 35.69
N ARG A 154 26.05 -2.71 34.51
CA ARG A 154 24.78 -2.87 33.77
C ARG A 154 24.81 -4.13 32.92
N ASP A 155 23.67 -4.63 32.47
CA ASP A 155 23.59 -5.73 31.51
C ASP A 155 23.17 -5.18 30.13
N PRO A 156 24.09 -4.97 29.16
CA PRO A 156 23.76 -4.41 27.84
C PRO A 156 22.80 -5.30 27.08
N ILE A 157 22.90 -6.60 27.32
CA ILE A 157 22.08 -7.61 26.68
C ILE A 157 20.62 -7.41 27.05
N ARG A 158 20.34 -7.07 28.32
CA ARG A 158 18.98 -6.81 28.79
C ARG A 158 18.39 -5.55 28.15
N ASP A 159 19.17 -4.48 28.06
CA ASP A 159 18.74 -3.22 27.42
C ASP A 159 18.50 -3.43 25.92
N PHE A 160 19.39 -4.20 25.27
CA PHE A 160 19.22 -4.62 23.88
C PHE A 160 17.94 -5.45 23.68
N GLU A 161 17.69 -6.47 24.49
CA GLU A 161 16.51 -7.34 24.37
C GLU A 161 15.20 -6.54 24.49
N LEU A 162 15.15 -5.58 25.41
CA LEU A 162 13.98 -4.72 25.60
C LEU A 162 13.70 -3.88 24.35
N LEU A 163 14.72 -3.19 23.83
CA LEU A 163 14.56 -2.35 22.62
C LEU A 163 14.31 -3.19 21.36
N PHE A 164 14.99 -4.33 21.21
CA PHE A 164 14.78 -5.24 20.10
C PHE A 164 13.32 -5.72 20.05
N THR A 165 12.76 -6.11 21.20
CA THR A 165 11.36 -6.58 21.27
C THR A 165 10.37 -5.47 20.95
N GLN A 166 10.69 -4.21 21.27
CA GLN A 166 9.88 -3.05 20.89
C GLN A 166 9.87 -2.79 19.38
N LEU A 167 11.01 -3.00 18.70
CA LEU A 167 11.14 -2.78 17.25
C LEU A 167 10.69 -3.99 16.41
N HIS A 168 10.94 -5.20 16.91
CA HIS A 168 10.70 -6.48 16.22
C HIS A 168 9.74 -7.36 17.02
N GLY A 169 8.57 -6.81 17.36
CA GLY A 169 7.52 -7.55 18.04
C GLY A 169 7.13 -8.83 17.28
N GLY A 170 6.99 -9.95 17.98
CA GLY A 170 6.60 -11.23 17.38
C GLY A 170 7.74 -12.05 16.76
N PHE A 171 8.98 -11.54 16.73
CA PHE A 171 10.10 -12.26 16.11
C PHE A 171 10.44 -13.56 16.84
N TYR A 172 10.53 -13.53 18.18
CA TYR A 172 10.84 -14.72 18.97
C TYR A 172 9.72 -15.75 18.90
N GLU A 173 8.47 -15.31 18.88
CA GLU A 173 7.28 -16.13 18.75
C GLU A 173 7.26 -16.85 17.40
N LYS A 174 7.57 -16.14 16.30
CA LYS A 174 7.71 -16.73 14.97
C LYS A 174 8.82 -17.79 14.93
N LEU A 175 9.99 -17.50 15.50
CA LEU A 175 11.10 -18.45 15.56
C LEU A 175 10.76 -19.70 16.36
N LEU A 176 10.12 -19.53 17.52
CA LEU A 176 9.69 -20.64 18.37
C LEU A 176 8.56 -21.46 17.72
N THR A 177 7.77 -20.85 16.84
CA THR A 177 6.80 -21.57 16.00
C THR A 177 7.51 -22.46 14.96
N ILE A 178 8.64 -22.02 14.41
CA ILE A 178 9.45 -22.81 13.46
C ILE A 178 10.17 -23.95 14.18
N ASN A 179 10.85 -23.65 15.28
CA ASN A 179 11.46 -24.66 16.14
C ASN A 179 11.41 -24.25 17.62
N PRO A 180 10.60 -24.94 18.45
CA PRO A 180 10.46 -24.63 19.88
C PRO A 180 11.67 -25.05 20.73
N GLU A 181 12.60 -25.86 20.19
CA GLU A 181 13.81 -26.31 20.89
C GLU A 181 14.97 -25.29 20.86
N LEU A 182 14.74 -24.10 20.29
CA LEU A 182 15.70 -23.00 20.35
C LEU A 182 15.86 -22.53 21.80
N SER A 183 17.10 -22.57 22.29
CA SER A 183 17.45 -22.06 23.61
C SER A 183 17.42 -20.54 23.65
N ARG A 184 17.34 -19.96 24.85
CA ARG A 184 17.38 -18.51 25.05
C ARG A 184 18.61 -17.84 24.41
N ASN A 185 19.78 -18.47 24.52
CA ASN A 185 21.02 -17.95 23.94
C ASN A 185 21.00 -18.01 22.40
N GLU A 186 20.38 -19.05 21.83
CA GLU A 186 20.22 -19.16 20.36
C GLU A 186 19.21 -18.14 19.84
N LEU A 187 18.09 -17.91 20.54
CA LEU A 187 17.12 -16.87 20.21
C LEU A 187 17.76 -15.47 20.23
N GLN A 188 18.53 -15.18 21.27
CA GLN A 188 19.26 -13.93 21.38
C GLN A 188 20.28 -13.76 20.24
N LEU A 189 21.00 -14.82 19.87
CA LEU A 189 21.89 -14.79 18.71
C LEU A 189 21.12 -14.54 17.41
N CYS A 190 19.94 -15.14 17.23
CA CYS A 190 19.07 -14.85 16.09
C CYS A 190 18.66 -13.38 16.02
N ALA A 191 18.38 -12.72 17.16
CA ALA A 191 18.05 -11.30 17.19
C ALA A 191 19.22 -10.43 16.71
N PHE A 192 20.44 -10.71 17.15
CA PHE A 192 21.62 -10.00 16.64
C PHE A 192 21.83 -10.21 15.13
N LEU A 193 21.63 -11.44 14.65
CA LEU A 193 21.72 -11.75 13.22
C LEU A 193 20.60 -11.08 12.41
N ARG A 194 19.41 -10.93 12.98
CA ARG A 194 18.27 -10.22 12.37
C ARG A 194 18.57 -8.75 12.10
N LEU A 195 19.37 -8.14 12.97
CA LEU A 195 19.91 -6.79 12.83
C LEU A 195 21.16 -6.72 11.94
N ASN A 196 21.46 -7.79 11.19
CA ASN A 196 22.58 -7.89 10.27
C ASN A 196 23.96 -7.65 10.92
N LEU A 197 24.11 -7.98 12.21
CA LEU A 197 25.40 -7.88 12.91
C LEU A 197 26.36 -8.98 12.47
N SER A 198 27.63 -8.62 12.33
CA SER A 198 28.67 -9.60 12.01
C SER A 198 28.99 -10.48 13.23
N SER A 199 29.42 -11.73 13.02
CA SER A 199 29.81 -12.60 14.14
C SER A 199 30.92 -11.99 15.00
N LYS A 200 31.76 -11.11 14.44
CA LYS A 200 32.79 -10.37 15.18
C LYS A 200 32.16 -9.34 16.12
N ASP A 201 31.15 -8.61 15.66
CA ASP A 201 30.44 -7.63 16.49
C ASP A 201 29.66 -8.33 17.59
N ILE A 202 28.97 -9.42 17.25
CA ILE A 202 28.24 -10.25 18.22
C ILE A 202 29.19 -10.79 19.29
N ALA A 203 30.36 -11.31 18.91
CA ALA A 203 31.36 -11.79 19.85
C ALA A 203 31.82 -10.69 20.82
N ARG A 204 32.00 -9.46 20.33
CA ARG A 204 32.31 -8.29 21.17
C ARG A 204 31.16 -7.93 22.12
N LEU A 205 29.94 -7.84 21.60
CA LEU A 205 28.72 -7.50 22.36
C LEU A 205 28.43 -8.49 23.48
N THR A 206 28.59 -9.78 23.20
CA THR A 206 28.29 -10.88 24.14
C THR A 206 29.49 -11.28 25.00
N ASN A 207 30.67 -10.68 24.77
CA ASN A 207 31.93 -11.07 25.39
C ASN A 207 32.23 -12.59 25.25
N LEU A 208 31.90 -13.15 24.08
CA LEU A 208 32.17 -14.55 23.71
C LEU A 208 33.31 -14.60 22.69
N SER A 209 33.92 -15.77 22.53
CA SER A 209 34.88 -15.97 21.44
C SER A 209 34.15 -16.01 20.09
N LEU A 210 34.79 -15.51 19.03
CA LEU A 210 34.25 -15.60 17.67
C LEU A 210 33.89 -17.05 17.30
N SER A 211 34.74 -18.01 17.68
CA SER A 211 34.47 -19.43 17.45
C SER A 211 33.22 -19.92 18.17
N SER A 212 32.95 -19.44 19.38
CA SER A 212 31.72 -19.79 20.11
C SER A 212 30.48 -19.29 19.38
N VAL A 213 30.53 -18.08 18.81
CA VAL A 213 29.42 -17.52 18.02
C VAL A 213 29.18 -18.36 16.77
N GLU A 214 30.23 -18.74 16.05
CA GLU A 214 30.12 -19.58 14.84
C GLU A 214 29.55 -20.98 15.12
N ILE A 215 29.94 -21.61 16.23
CA ILE A 215 29.37 -22.90 16.65
C ILE A 215 27.87 -22.76 16.91
N THR A 216 27.45 -21.72 17.63
CA THR A 216 26.02 -21.48 17.88
C THR A 216 25.27 -21.18 16.57
N ARG A 217 25.86 -20.43 15.63
CA ARG A 217 25.28 -20.23 14.29
C ARG A 217 25.05 -21.55 13.57
N HIS A 218 26.01 -22.47 13.65
CA HIS A 218 25.86 -23.81 13.08
C HIS A 218 24.73 -24.61 13.76
N HIS A 219 24.59 -24.50 15.08
CA HIS A 219 23.49 -25.15 15.82
C HIS A 219 22.12 -24.59 15.40
N ILE A 220 21.97 -23.28 15.37
CA ILE A 220 20.75 -22.60 14.91
C ILE A 220 20.39 -23.07 13.51
N ARG A 221 21.38 -23.10 12.60
CA ARG A 221 21.18 -23.54 11.21
C ARG A 221 20.62 -24.96 11.13
N ARG A 222 21.16 -25.89 11.93
CA ARG A 222 20.67 -27.28 12.00
C ARG A 222 19.26 -27.34 12.59
N LYS A 223 19.00 -26.61 13.67
CA LYS A 223 17.67 -26.57 14.31
C LYS A 223 16.61 -25.97 13.38
N LEU A 224 16.95 -24.98 12.57
CA LEU A 224 16.06 -24.39 11.57
C LEU A 224 15.98 -25.21 10.27
N ASN A 225 16.69 -26.35 10.16
CA ASN A 225 16.74 -27.20 8.97
C ASN A 225 17.07 -26.44 7.67
N LEU A 226 18.01 -25.49 7.72
CA LEU A 226 18.34 -24.63 6.59
C LEU A 226 19.35 -25.28 5.62
N ASP A 227 19.04 -25.27 4.32
CA ASP A 227 19.92 -25.75 3.24
C ASP A 227 21.24 -24.95 3.19
N PRO A 228 22.43 -25.59 3.21
CA PRO A 228 23.75 -24.96 3.20
C PRO A 228 23.93 -23.76 2.28
N LYS A 229 23.24 -23.71 1.14
CA LYS A 229 23.29 -22.63 0.16
C LYS A 229 22.58 -21.36 0.63
N ILE A 230 21.65 -21.47 1.57
CA ILE A 230 20.90 -20.35 2.14
C ILE A 230 21.71 -19.74 3.28
N SER A 231 21.92 -18.42 3.22
CA SER A 231 22.49 -17.65 4.31
C SER A 231 21.54 -17.62 5.51
N LEU A 232 22.02 -18.05 6.68
CA LEU A 232 21.26 -17.99 7.93
C LEU A 232 20.79 -16.56 8.22
N THR A 233 21.67 -15.57 8.07
CA THR A 233 21.37 -14.17 8.30
C THR A 233 20.26 -13.69 7.38
N SER A 234 20.34 -13.98 6.08
CA SER A 234 19.32 -13.58 5.10
C SER A 234 17.98 -14.24 5.38
N HIS A 235 17.98 -15.50 5.81
CA HIS A 235 16.76 -16.19 6.23
C HIS A 235 16.13 -15.52 7.45
N LEU A 236 16.91 -15.23 8.49
CA LEU A 236 16.41 -14.55 9.70
C LEU A 236 15.85 -13.16 9.37
N ILE A 237 16.51 -12.39 8.50
CA ILE A 237 16.02 -11.08 8.02
C ILE A 237 14.67 -11.17 7.32
N SER A 238 14.35 -12.31 6.67
CA SER A 238 13.07 -12.51 5.99
C SER A 238 11.90 -12.87 6.92
N ILE A 239 12.16 -13.18 8.20
CA ILE A 239 11.14 -13.48 9.23
C ILE A 239 10.60 -12.17 9.82
#